data_AF-A0A194XVB6-F1
#
_entry.id   AF-A0A194XVB6-F1
#
_cell.length_a   1.000
_cell.length_b   1.000
_cell.length_c   1.000
_cell.angle_alpha   90.00
_cell.angle_beta   90.00
_cell.angle_gamma   90.00
#
_symmetry.space_group_name_H-M   'P 1'
#
loop_
_entity.id
_entity.type
_entity.pdbx_description
1 polymer ?
#
loop_
_entity_poly.entity_id
_entity_poly.type
_entity_poly.pdbx_seq_one_letter_code
_entity_poly.pdbx_strand_id
1 'polypeptide(L)'
;FVPPIDVFSTEAAYILHIALPGAKKDDVGVNFDSDKGVLNIAGVVYRQGDEEFLKTLTQSERKVGAFDRSVKLPPANEEKEEIDGDAITAKLEDGILVVTVPKVEKEWTEVKRVDI
;
A
#
# COMPACT_ATOMS: atom_id res chain seq x y z
N PHE A 1 2.59 13.60 -7.16
CA PHE A 1 2.47 12.69 -8.32
C PHE A 1 1.68 11.46 -7.89
N VAL A 2 1.22 10.63 -8.83
CA VAL A 2 0.49 9.38 -8.52
C VAL A 2 1.40 8.20 -8.83
N PRO A 3 1.98 7.52 -7.82
CA PRO A 3 2.79 6.33 -8.06
C PRO A 3 1.91 5.19 -8.59
N PRO A 4 2.41 4.40 -9.57
CA PRO A 4 1.71 3.21 -10.02
C PRO A 4 1.73 2.15 -8.92
N ILE A 5 0.72 1.29 -8.96
CA ILE A 5 0.46 0.30 -7.92
C ILE A 5 -0.14 -0.96 -8.53
N ASP A 6 0.39 -2.09 -8.10
CA ASP A 6 -0.17 -3.41 -8.34
C ASP A 6 -0.75 -3.95 -7.03
N VAL A 7 -1.88 -4.64 -7.14
CA VAL A 7 -2.55 -5.28 -6.00
C VAL A 7 -2.72 -6.75 -6.33
N PHE A 8 -2.14 -7.61 -5.51
CA PHE A 8 -2.26 -9.05 -5.59
C PHE A 8 -3.18 -9.51 -4.46
N SER A 9 -4.19 -10.31 -4.80
CA SER A 9 -5.02 -11.00 -3.83
C SER A 9 -4.61 -12.47 -3.78
N THR A 10 -4.18 -12.90 -2.60
CA THR A 10 -3.86 -14.30 -2.30
C THR A 10 -4.89 -14.85 -1.32
N GLU A 11 -4.89 -16.15 -1.06
CA GLU A 11 -5.80 -16.74 -0.06
C GLU A 11 -5.57 -16.17 1.35
N ALA A 12 -4.32 -15.82 1.69
CA ALA A 12 -3.95 -15.39 3.04
C ALA A 12 -3.83 -13.87 3.22
N ALA A 13 -3.60 -13.10 2.14
CA ALA A 13 -3.30 -11.67 2.24
C ALA A 13 -3.56 -10.90 0.94
N TYR A 14 -3.75 -9.59 1.08
CA TYR A 14 -3.54 -8.63 0.00
C TYR A 14 -2.10 -8.13 0.02
N ILE A 15 -1.43 -8.15 -1.13
CA ILE A 15 -0.06 -7.66 -1.29
C ILE A 15 -0.08 -6.50 -2.30
N LEU A 16 0.39 -5.34 -1.87
CA LEU A 16 0.42 -4.14 -2.70
C LEU A 16 1.87 -3.80 -3.03
N HIS A 17 2.17 -3.63 -4.32
CA HIS A 17 3.46 -3.14 -4.79
C HIS A 17 3.30 -1.71 -5.31
N ILE A 18 4.02 -0.76 -4.74
CA ILE A 18 3.99 0.65 -5.14
C ILE A 18 5.38 1.05 -5.62
N ALA A 19 5.48 1.54 -6.86
CA ALA A 19 6.77 1.98 -7.40
C ALA A 19 7.14 3.37 -6.85
N LEU A 20 8.16 3.42 -5.98
CA LEU A 20 8.68 4.61 -5.32
C LEU A 20 10.22 4.73 -5.46
N PRO A 21 10.75 4.77 -6.70
CA PRO A 21 12.19 4.80 -6.93
C PRO A 21 12.84 6.09 -6.39
N GLY A 22 13.74 5.91 -5.41
CA GLY A 22 14.45 7.01 -4.75
C GLY A 22 13.72 7.61 -3.55
N ALA A 23 12.61 7.00 -3.10
CA ALA A 23 12.00 7.35 -1.82
C ALA A 23 12.90 6.89 -0.66
N LYS A 24 12.93 7.69 0.41
CA LYS A 24 13.54 7.27 1.69
C LYS A 24 12.46 6.67 2.58
N LYS A 25 12.82 5.71 3.42
CA LYS A 25 11.88 5.05 4.34
C LYS A 25 11.21 6.05 5.29
N ASP A 26 11.98 7.02 5.77
CA ASP A 26 11.49 8.03 6.72
C ASP A 26 10.52 9.04 6.09
N ASP A 27 10.52 9.16 4.75
CA ASP A 27 9.67 10.10 4.00
C ASP A 27 8.36 9.46 3.50
N VAL A 28 8.09 8.21 3.89
CA VAL A 28 6.92 7.43 3.45
C VAL A 28 6.14 6.92 4.66
N GLY A 29 4.86 7.29 4.72
CA GLY A 29 3.90 6.81 5.72
C GLY A 29 2.91 5.83 5.09
N VAL A 30 2.57 4.80 5.86
CA VAL A 30 1.51 3.82 5.54
C VAL A 30 0.58 3.77 6.74
N ASN A 31 -0.69 4.11 6.53
CA ASN A 31 -1.72 4.14 7.57
C ASN A 31 -2.94 3.34 7.12
N PHE A 32 -3.51 2.53 8.01
CA PHE A 32 -4.74 1.79 7.74
C PHE A 32 -5.89 2.35 8.58
N ASP A 33 -6.99 2.70 7.91
CA ASP A 33 -8.26 3.10 8.52
C ASP A 33 -9.17 1.88 8.55
N SER A 34 -9.24 1.19 9.70
CA SER A 34 -10.02 -0.04 9.89
C SER A 34 -11.53 0.19 9.73
N ASP A 35 -12.04 1.36 10.12
CA ASP A 35 -13.45 1.70 10.01
C ASP A 35 -13.90 1.82 8.54
N LYS A 36 -13.04 2.38 7.69
CA LYS A 36 -13.31 2.58 6.27
C LYS A 36 -12.79 1.46 5.37
N GLY A 37 -11.90 0.61 5.88
CA GLY A 37 -11.16 -0.39 5.09
C GLY A 37 -10.25 0.28 4.06
N VAL A 38 -9.56 1.36 4.43
CA VAL A 38 -8.74 2.15 3.50
C VAL A 38 -7.29 2.19 3.98
N LEU A 39 -6.38 1.73 3.13
CA LEU A 39 -4.95 1.88 3.29
C LEU A 39 -4.49 3.18 2.60
N ASN A 40 -4.05 4.16 3.38
CA ASN A 40 -3.45 5.38 2.89
C ASN A 40 -1.92 5.24 2.86
N ILE A 41 -1.33 5.49 1.69
CA ILE A 41 0.12 5.60 1.51
C ILE A 41 0.41 7.04 1.06
N ALA A 42 1.17 7.77 1.86
CA ALA A 42 1.54 9.15 1.59
C ALA A 42 3.02 9.40 1.85
N GLY A 43 3.60 10.38 1.16
CA GLY A 43 5.00 10.70 1.34
C GLY A 43 5.55 11.65 0.29
N VAL A 44 6.87 11.80 0.27
CA VAL A 44 7.56 12.67 -0.69
C VAL A 44 8.76 11.95 -1.28
N VAL A 45 8.88 11.99 -2.61
CA VAL A 45 10.09 11.54 -3.32
C VAL A 45 10.86 12.76 -3.79
N TYR A 46 12.11 12.90 -3.38
CA TYR A 46 12.95 14.04 -3.74
C TYR A 46 13.82 13.75 -4.97
N ARG A 47 14.12 14.79 -5.75
CA ARG A 47 15.26 14.72 -6.69
C ARG A 47 16.55 14.78 -5.88
N GLN A 48 17.55 14.02 -6.31
CA GLN A 48 18.88 14.05 -5.71
C GLN A 48 19.62 15.30 -6.20
N GLY A 49 20.45 15.89 -5.33
CA GLY A 49 21.19 17.12 -5.58
C GLY A 49 20.68 18.31 -4.78
N ASP A 50 21.54 19.31 -4.64
CA ASP A 50 21.20 20.59 -4.03
C ASP A 50 20.42 21.50 -4.99
N GLU A 51 20.02 22.67 -4.51
CA GLU A 51 19.22 23.61 -5.29
C GLU A 51 19.94 24.12 -6.55
N GLU A 52 21.27 24.26 -6.51
CA GLU A 52 22.05 24.70 -7.67
C GLU A 52 22.10 23.62 -8.75
N PHE A 53 22.32 22.37 -8.36
CA PHE A 53 22.27 21.23 -9.27
C PHE A 53 20.89 21.07 -9.91
N LEU A 54 19.82 21.24 -9.13
CA LEU A 54 18.46 21.12 -9.67
C LEU A 54 18.12 22.19 -10.72
N LYS A 55 18.79 23.36 -10.69
CA LYS A 55 18.65 24.41 -11.73
C LYS A 55 19.26 24.01 -13.07
N THR A 56 20.19 23.04 -13.09
CA THR A 56 20.80 22.55 -14.34
C THR A 56 19.96 21.46 -15.02
N LEU A 57 18.74 21.19 -14.55
CA LEU A 57 17.86 20.14 -15.08
C LEU A 57 17.29 20.54 -16.45
N THR A 58 17.83 19.96 -17.53
CA THR A 58 17.36 20.24 -18.90
C THR A 58 16.10 19.45 -19.28
N GLN A 59 15.96 18.22 -18.77
CA GLN A 59 14.83 17.33 -19.10
C GLN A 59 14.35 16.60 -17.84
N SER A 60 13.03 16.46 -17.71
CA SER A 60 12.41 15.81 -16.55
C SER A 60 11.31 14.85 -16.98
N GLU A 61 11.63 13.56 -17.01
CA GLU A 61 10.65 12.50 -17.29
C GLU A 61 10.19 11.78 -16.01
N ARG A 62 11.08 11.68 -15.02
CA ARG A 62 10.76 11.11 -13.71
C ARG A 62 9.72 11.97 -12.98
N LYS A 63 8.63 11.32 -12.57
CA LYS A 63 7.63 11.93 -11.68
C LYS A 63 8.07 11.74 -10.23
N VAL A 64 8.30 12.85 -9.54
CA VAL A 64 8.74 12.92 -8.13
C VAL A 64 7.98 14.06 -7.44
N GLY A 65 8.11 14.18 -6.12
CA GLY A 65 7.42 15.15 -5.28
C GLY A 65 6.50 14.47 -4.27
N ALA A 66 5.57 15.24 -3.68
CA ALA A 66 4.59 14.70 -2.75
C ALA A 66 3.59 13.77 -3.45
N PHE A 67 3.16 12.72 -2.76
CA PHE A 67 2.12 11.80 -3.21
C PHE A 67 1.21 11.41 -2.04
N ASP A 68 -0.05 11.12 -2.37
CA ASP A 68 -1.05 10.54 -1.48
C ASP A 68 -1.85 9.54 -2.32
N ARG A 69 -1.92 8.29 -1.86
CA ARG A 69 -2.60 7.20 -2.53
C ARG A 69 -3.41 6.45 -1.50
N SER A 70 -4.74 6.48 -1.66
CA SER A 70 -5.66 5.69 -0.85
C SER A 70 -6.10 4.45 -1.61
N VAL A 71 -5.98 3.26 -1.01
CA VAL A 71 -6.41 1.96 -1.54
C VAL A 71 -7.52 1.42 -0.66
N LYS A 72 -8.69 1.17 -1.25
CA LYS A 72 -9.75 0.47 -0.54
C LYS A 72 -9.47 -1.03 -0.58
N LEU A 73 -9.54 -1.68 0.57
CA LEU A 73 -9.39 -3.12 0.74
C LEU A 73 -10.68 -3.65 1.40
N PRO A 74 -11.31 -4.70 0.83
CA PRO A 74 -10.95 -5.39 -0.41
C PRO A 74 -11.19 -4.53 -1.67
N PRO A 75 -10.49 -4.81 -2.79
CA PRO A 75 -10.75 -4.14 -4.06
C PRO A 75 -12.18 -4.40 -4.53
N ALA A 76 -12.75 -3.46 -5.31
CA ALA A 76 -14.20 -3.42 -5.61
C ALA A 76 -14.79 -4.69 -6.27
N ASN A 77 -13.95 -5.57 -6.79
CA ASN A 77 -14.35 -6.78 -7.50
C ASN A 77 -14.18 -8.05 -6.66
N GLU A 78 -13.81 -7.94 -5.39
CA GLU A 78 -13.60 -9.07 -4.48
C GLU A 78 -14.62 -9.09 -3.34
N GLU A 79 -14.83 -10.28 -2.79
CA GLU A 79 -15.73 -10.48 -1.65
C GLU A 79 -15.24 -9.72 -0.42
N LYS A 80 -16.18 -9.39 0.48
CA LYS A 80 -15.85 -8.72 1.73
C LYS A 80 -15.10 -9.71 2.65
N GLU A 81 -13.80 -9.47 2.79
CA GLU A 81 -12.93 -10.18 3.73
C GLU A 81 -12.56 -9.25 4.88
N GLU A 82 -12.51 -9.83 6.09
CA GLU A 82 -12.01 -9.12 7.26
C GLU A 82 -10.47 -9.07 7.20
N ILE A 83 -9.92 -7.95 7.63
CA ILE A 83 -8.49 -7.65 7.55
C ILE A 83 -7.97 -7.53 8.98
N ASP A 84 -6.85 -8.19 9.25
CA ASP A 84 -6.11 -7.97 10.50
C ASP A 84 -5.23 -6.72 10.32
N GLY A 85 -5.74 -5.59 10.81
CA GLY A 85 -5.07 -4.30 10.72
C GLY A 85 -3.79 -4.19 11.55
N ASP A 86 -3.68 -4.95 12.65
CA ASP A 86 -2.53 -4.91 13.56
C ASP A 86 -1.32 -5.68 12.99
N ALA A 87 -1.59 -6.66 12.12
CA ALA A 87 -0.57 -7.48 11.47
C ALA A 87 -0.10 -6.93 10.09
N ILE A 88 -0.52 -5.72 9.70
CA ILE A 88 -0.07 -5.09 8.46
C ILE A 88 1.44 -4.81 8.53
N THR A 89 2.17 -5.20 7.50
CA THR A 89 3.61 -4.94 7.38
C THR A 89 3.94 -4.20 6.09
N ALA A 90 4.99 -3.39 6.13
CA ALA A 90 5.47 -2.63 4.98
C ALA A 90 6.98 -2.72 4.86
N LYS A 91 7.49 -2.91 3.65
CA LYS A 91 8.92 -2.97 3.33
C LYS A 91 9.21 -2.16 2.06
N LEU A 92 10.20 -1.29 2.11
CA LEU A 92 10.71 -0.57 0.94
C LEU A 92 12.07 -1.17 0.56
N GLU A 93 12.13 -1.83 -0.59
CA GLU A 93 13.32 -2.50 -1.13
C GLU A 93 13.39 -2.27 -2.65
N ASP A 94 14.58 -2.00 -3.17
CA ASP A 94 14.83 -1.78 -4.61
C ASP A 94 13.91 -0.76 -5.31
N GLY A 95 13.44 0.24 -4.55
CA GLY A 95 12.54 1.28 -5.05
C GLY A 95 11.07 0.87 -5.16
N ILE A 96 10.71 -0.29 -4.60
CA ILE A 96 9.32 -0.78 -4.50
C ILE A 96 8.91 -0.85 -3.03
N LEU A 97 7.80 -0.19 -2.69
CA LEU A 97 7.13 -0.39 -1.40
C LEU A 97 6.18 -1.57 -1.52
N VAL A 98 6.45 -2.61 -0.74
CA VAL A 98 5.62 -3.80 -0.59
C VAL A 98 4.84 -3.67 0.71
N VAL A 99 3.52 -3.60 0.62
CA VAL A 99 2.62 -3.63 1.80
C VAL A 99 1.87 -4.95 1.81
N THR A 100 1.98 -5.70 2.89
CA THR A 100 1.28 -6.95 3.12
C THR A 100 0.17 -6.72 4.13
N VAL A 101 -1.06 -6.99 3.71
CA VAL A 101 -2.27 -6.82 4.50
C VAL A 101 -2.92 -8.20 4.68
N PRO A 102 -2.72 -8.85 5.84
CA PRO A 102 -3.22 -10.19 6.09
C PRO A 102 -4.76 -10.23 6.18
N LYS A 103 -5.33 -11.29 5.64
CA LYS A 103 -6.76 -11.61 5.74
C LYS A 103 -6.99 -12.39 7.04
N VAL A 104 -8.11 -12.14 7.70
CA VAL A 104 -8.53 -12.93 8.86
C VAL A 104 -9.05 -14.28 8.35
N GLU A 105 -8.49 -15.39 8.84
CA GLU A 105 -9.05 -16.71 8.55
C GLU A 105 -10.48 -16.78 9.07
N LYS A 106 -11.44 -17.04 8.18
CA LYS A 106 -12.80 -17.39 8.58
C LYS A 106 -12.75 -18.77 9.23
N GLU A 107 -12.70 -18.84 10.56
CA GLU A 107 -13.00 -20.09 11.26
C GLU A 107 -14.39 -20.55 10.81
N TRP A 108 -14.43 -21.65 10.05
CA TRP A 108 -15.69 -22.25 9.61
C TRP A 108 -16.47 -22.62 10.86
N THR A 109 -17.50 -21.85 11.19
CA THR A 109 -18.46 -22.28 12.19
C THR A 109 -19.25 -23.42 11.56
N GLU A 110 -18.92 -24.67 11.88
CA GLU A 110 -19.78 -25.81 11.56
C GLU A 110 -21.17 -25.50 12.11
N VAL A 111 -22.10 -25.15 11.22
CA VAL A 111 -23.50 -24.97 11.59
C VAL A 111 -24.05 -26.36 11.91
N LYS A 112 -23.97 -26.75 13.19
CA LYS A 112 -24.61 -27.97 13.67
C LYS A 112 -26.12 -27.80 13.54
N ARG A 113 -26.73 -28.69 12.76
CA ARG A 113 -28.18 -28.84 12.70
C ARG A 113 -28.66 -29.22 14.10
N VAL A 114 -29.52 -28.39 14.69
CA VAL A 114 -30.27 -28.74 15.89
C VAL A 114 -31.54 -29.43 15.42
N ASP A 115 -31.67 -30.72 15.69
CA ASP A 115 -32.92 -31.44 15.50
C ASP A 115 -33.97 -30.94 16.52
N ILE A 116 -35.22 -30.83 16.08
CA ILE A 116 -36.39 -30.49 16.91
C ILE A 116 -36.97 -31.79 17.48
#